data_AF-A0A9P1BSW0-F1
#
_entry.id   AF-A0A9P1BSW0-F1
#
_cell.length_a   1.000
_cell.length_b   1.000
_cell.length_c   1.000
_cell.angle_alpha   90.00
_cell.angle_beta   90.00
_cell.angle_gamma   90.00
#
_symmetry.space_group_name_H-M   'P 1'
#
loop_
_entity.id
_entity.type
_entity.pdbx_description
1 polymer ?
#
loop_
_entity_poly.entity_id
_entity_poly.type
_entity_poly.pdbx_seq_one_letter_code
_entity_poly.pdbx_strand_id
1 'polypeptide(L)'
;MGSLVVSGNFWDCKFLLYCLDESRVTPDTVSTLDLWCAWSMTELQLGSYMDKDPWGRSLAAFDTGKRQGLIAGGYKGILCYHKGDEKYHQKVYRASHGAVSRNVCVTCRATNDGDMVYTAHGINAIHRTTRLSTEEFITGVCGTRTWVGVPGWHVGMLCYDWLHVVDLTVIPEVAASCLVELTEESTFGHASTADERLRLAFVAFTKACKRAGVRNRGQMFSMKQLYPNGAKTYHTLCQKHFNAAEAVVLAKWLESVTVLVAERKPHDEHAQLRAAVFVNLVAMRAAMSDSSNTGVKLTDSNLQMLQRANYLFHSAHNWLATEALEKENLLWRTRPKYHKLDHIVYDCAPEVSPLKLSCYTDEDAMGKLKKLDEISDDFISQPDGTTSSVIYAAYTCVRLLRRLTE
;
A
#
# COMPACT_ATOMS: atom_id res chain seq x y z
N MET A 1 20.83 -10.25 -10.18
CA MET A 1 20.52 -8.89 -10.67
C MET A 1 19.13 -8.54 -10.19
N GLY A 2 18.98 -7.46 -9.42
CA GLY A 2 17.75 -7.14 -8.70
C GLY A 2 16.57 -6.83 -9.63
N SER A 3 15.38 -7.19 -9.18
CA SER A 3 14.12 -6.87 -9.86
C SER A 3 13.36 -5.87 -9.00
N LEU A 4 12.94 -4.75 -9.60
CA LEU A 4 11.98 -3.84 -8.98
C LEU A 4 10.61 -4.53 -8.77
N VAL A 5 10.35 -5.57 -9.56
CA VAL A 5 9.13 -6.35 -9.58
C VAL A 5 9.19 -7.44 -8.52
N VAL A 6 8.04 -7.82 -7.94
CA VAL A 6 7.86 -8.90 -6.92
C VAL A 6 8.22 -10.30 -7.46
N SER A 7 9.45 -10.50 -7.93
CA SER A 7 9.96 -11.80 -8.37
C SER A 7 11.18 -12.16 -7.55
N GLY A 8 11.12 -13.27 -6.81
CA GLY A 8 12.20 -13.76 -5.96
C GLY A 8 12.06 -13.40 -4.47
N ASN A 9 12.99 -13.90 -3.65
CA ASN A 9 13.12 -13.52 -2.25
C ASN A 9 13.69 -12.10 -2.16
N PHE A 10 13.26 -11.32 -1.16
CA PHE A 10 13.81 -9.99 -0.86
C PHE A 10 15.35 -10.00 -0.85
N TRP A 11 15.95 -10.98 -0.17
CA TRP A 11 17.39 -11.08 0.03
C TRP A 11 18.17 -11.42 -1.25
N ASP A 12 17.50 -11.98 -2.26
CA ASP A 12 18.13 -12.33 -3.55
C ASP A 12 18.10 -11.17 -4.54
N CYS A 13 17.21 -10.19 -4.31
CA CYS A 13 16.82 -9.20 -5.30
C CYS A 13 17.01 -7.75 -4.84
N LYS A 14 17.23 -7.51 -3.54
CA LYS A 14 17.31 -6.16 -2.95
C LYS A 14 18.54 -5.99 -2.08
N PHE A 15 19.06 -4.78 -2.06
CA PHE A 15 20.12 -4.35 -1.15
C PHE A 15 19.48 -3.59 0.01
N LEU A 16 19.65 -4.10 1.23
CA LEU A 16 19.32 -3.35 2.44
C LEU A 16 20.29 -2.18 2.55
N LEU A 17 19.78 -0.95 2.58
CA LEU A 17 20.59 0.26 2.68
C LEU A 17 20.90 0.57 4.14
N TYR A 18 19.86 0.61 4.97
CA TYR A 18 19.99 0.80 6.41
C TYR A 18 18.76 0.27 7.16
N CYS A 19 18.96 -0.05 8.44
CA CYS A 19 17.95 -0.52 9.37
C CYS A 19 18.15 0.23 10.69
N LEU A 20 17.08 0.73 11.30
CA LEU A 20 17.13 1.60 12.47
C LEU A 20 16.03 1.21 13.45
N ASP A 21 16.31 1.31 14.74
CA ASP A 21 15.31 1.32 15.79
C ASP A 21 14.77 2.75 15.95
N GLU A 22 13.50 3.00 15.58
CA GLU A 22 12.88 4.32 15.67
C GLU A 22 12.88 4.90 17.09
N SER A 23 13.00 4.05 18.13
CA SER A 23 13.09 4.53 19.51
C SER A 23 14.44 5.18 19.85
N ARG A 24 15.48 4.93 19.04
CA ARG A 24 16.87 5.35 19.28
C ARG A 24 17.38 6.40 18.29
N VAL A 25 16.53 6.86 17.37
CA VAL A 25 16.92 7.85 16.35
C VAL A 25 16.51 9.26 16.72
N THR A 26 17.29 10.24 16.26
CA THR A 26 16.95 11.66 16.35
C THR A 26 16.10 12.08 15.14
N PRO A 27 15.40 13.24 15.19
CA PRO A 27 14.62 13.75 14.06
C PRO A 27 15.39 13.88 12.72
N ASP A 28 16.72 13.99 12.80
CA ASP A 28 17.61 14.18 11.65
C ASP A 28 18.39 12.92 11.23
N THR A 29 18.24 11.81 11.96
CA THR A 29 18.94 10.56 11.62
C THR A 29 18.49 10.05 10.24
N VAL A 30 17.18 10.01 10.00
CA VAL A 30 16.64 9.53 8.71
C VAL A 30 17.02 10.45 7.56
N SER A 31 16.93 11.78 7.74
CA SER A 31 17.32 12.74 6.68
C SER A 31 18.81 12.66 6.35
N THR A 32 19.66 12.40 7.35
CA THR A 32 21.11 12.20 7.17
C THR A 32 21.42 10.93 6.38
N LEU A 33 20.77 9.81 6.73
CA LEU A 33 20.96 8.54 6.03
C LEU A 33 20.42 8.58 4.61
N ASP A 34 19.25 9.20 4.42
CA ASP A 34 18.68 9.43 3.10
C ASP A 34 19.58 10.31 2.24
N LEU A 35 20.27 11.30 2.83
CA LEU A 35 21.20 12.16 2.10
C LEU A 35 22.41 11.38 1.59
N TRP A 36 22.97 10.48 2.41
CA TRP A 36 23.99 9.54 1.95
C TRP A 36 23.49 8.61 0.85
N CYS A 37 22.24 8.11 0.96
CA CYS A 37 21.65 7.24 -0.04
C CYS A 37 21.42 7.97 -1.37
N ALA A 38 20.85 9.18 -1.33
CA ALA A 38 20.62 10.03 -2.48
C ALA A 38 21.94 10.41 -3.16
N TRP A 39 22.96 10.79 -2.39
CA TRP A 39 24.30 11.06 -2.90
C TRP A 39 24.93 9.83 -3.56
N SER A 40 24.85 8.66 -2.92
CA SER A 40 25.37 7.41 -3.49
C SER A 40 24.63 7.01 -4.76
N MET A 41 23.32 7.27 -4.84
CA MET A 41 22.53 7.06 -6.05
C MET A 41 22.93 8.00 -7.17
N THR A 42 23.18 9.27 -6.87
CA THR A 42 23.72 10.24 -7.84
C THR A 42 25.08 9.77 -8.37
N GLU A 43 25.95 9.25 -7.51
CA GLU A 43 27.23 8.68 -7.92
C GLU A 43 27.02 7.50 -8.89
N LEU A 44 26.10 6.59 -8.55
CA LEU A 44 25.72 5.45 -9.39
C LEU A 44 25.12 5.87 -10.74
N GLN A 45 24.40 6.99 -10.81
CA GLN A 45 23.89 7.57 -12.06
C GLN A 45 25.01 8.17 -12.91
N LEU A 46 25.98 8.81 -12.28
CA LEU A 46 27.16 9.34 -12.97
C LEU A 46 28.03 8.20 -13.52
N GLY A 47 28.14 7.10 -12.77
CA GLY A 47 29.01 5.97 -13.09
C GLY A 47 30.48 6.23 -12.75
N SER A 48 30.76 7.25 -11.93
CA SER A 48 32.10 7.62 -11.47
C SER A 48 32.06 8.13 -10.04
N TYR A 49 33.16 7.94 -9.30
CA TYR A 49 33.28 8.47 -7.94
C TYR A 49 33.21 10.01 -7.93
N MET A 50 32.44 10.56 -7.00
CA MET A 50 32.42 11.99 -6.70
C MET A 50 33.55 12.37 -5.73
N ASP A 51 34.04 13.59 -5.86
CA ASP A 51 35.14 14.17 -5.07
C ASP A 51 34.67 14.77 -3.73
N LYS A 52 33.38 15.10 -3.63
CA LYS A 52 32.76 15.70 -2.45
C LYS A 52 31.73 14.78 -1.80
N ASP A 53 31.67 14.83 -0.48
CA ASP A 53 30.63 14.18 0.33
C ASP A 53 29.27 14.90 0.18
N PRO A 54 28.19 14.37 0.78
CA PRO A 54 26.86 14.98 0.65
C PRO A 54 26.74 16.40 1.25
N TRP A 55 27.72 16.86 2.02
CA TRP A 55 27.78 18.20 2.59
C TRP A 55 28.80 19.10 1.86
N GLY A 56 29.32 18.66 0.71
CA GLY A 56 30.24 19.42 -0.12
C GLY A 56 31.69 19.42 0.38
N ARG A 57 32.05 18.58 1.34
CA ARG A 57 33.42 18.47 1.86
C ARG A 57 34.23 17.50 1.01
N SER A 58 35.51 17.78 0.79
CA SER A 58 36.40 16.89 0.04
C SER A 58 36.54 15.54 0.73
N LEU A 59 36.55 14.46 -0.05
CA LEU A 59 36.77 13.10 0.42
C LEU A 59 38.26 12.76 0.37
N ALA A 60 38.90 12.54 1.53
CA ALA A 60 40.31 12.18 1.60
C ALA A 60 40.67 10.94 0.75
N ALA A 61 39.75 9.99 0.60
CA ALA A 61 39.94 8.83 -0.26
C ALA A 61 40.00 9.19 -1.75
N PHE A 62 39.28 10.24 -2.17
CA PHE A 62 39.37 10.77 -3.53
C PHE A 62 40.69 11.50 -3.74
N ASP A 63 41.09 12.36 -2.79
CA ASP A 63 42.34 13.14 -2.87
C ASP A 63 43.59 12.24 -2.89
N THR A 64 43.54 11.11 -2.18
CA THR A 64 44.62 10.12 -2.13
C THR A 64 44.59 9.09 -3.27
N GLY A 65 43.68 9.23 -4.23
CA GLY A 65 43.55 8.32 -5.38
C GLY A 65 42.93 6.95 -5.06
N LYS A 66 42.54 6.70 -3.80
CA LYS A 66 41.90 5.43 -3.39
C LYS A 66 40.47 5.27 -3.90
N ARG A 67 39.82 6.38 -4.27
CA ARG A 67 38.43 6.45 -4.72
C ARG A 67 38.31 7.39 -5.92
N GLN A 68 38.76 6.94 -7.09
CA GLN A 68 38.72 7.72 -8.34
C GLN A 68 38.31 6.84 -9.52
N GLY A 69 37.87 7.47 -10.61
CA GLY A 69 37.51 6.80 -11.85
C GLY A 69 36.10 6.23 -11.86
N LEU A 70 35.88 5.22 -12.71
CA LEU A 70 34.58 4.61 -12.93
C LEU A 70 34.17 3.74 -11.75
N ILE A 71 32.90 3.80 -11.36
CA ILE A 71 32.31 2.86 -10.40
C ILE A 71 31.57 1.76 -11.14
N ALA A 72 31.44 0.60 -10.48
CA ALA A 72 30.70 -0.56 -10.99
C ALA A 72 31.11 -0.95 -12.42
N GLY A 73 32.38 -0.81 -12.81
CA GLY A 73 32.85 -1.12 -14.17
C GLY A 73 32.26 -0.21 -15.26
N GLY A 74 31.84 1.02 -14.91
CA GLY A 74 31.21 1.98 -15.82
C GLY A 74 29.71 1.77 -16.03
N TYR A 75 29.11 0.80 -15.33
CA TYR A 75 27.66 0.63 -15.32
C TYR A 75 26.99 1.77 -14.55
N LYS A 76 25.78 2.12 -15.00
CA LYS A 76 24.97 3.18 -14.38
C LYS A 76 23.68 2.60 -13.82
N GLY A 77 23.26 3.16 -12.70
CA GLY A 77 21.93 2.94 -12.14
C GLY A 77 21.03 4.14 -12.44
N ILE A 78 19.73 3.93 -12.45
CA ILE A 78 18.72 5.00 -12.49
C ILE A 78 17.67 4.72 -11.44
N LEU A 79 17.15 5.78 -10.81
CA LEU A 79 15.99 5.67 -9.94
C LEU A 79 14.73 5.58 -10.81
N CYS A 80 14.02 4.46 -10.75
CA CYS A 80 12.77 4.28 -11.50
C CYS A 80 11.53 4.52 -10.64
N TYR A 81 11.54 4.07 -9.39
CA TYR A 81 10.42 4.18 -8.46
C TYR A 81 10.93 4.35 -7.03
N HIS A 82 10.18 5.11 -6.24
CA HIS A 82 10.43 5.25 -4.81
C HIS A 82 9.28 4.63 -4.01
N LYS A 83 9.46 3.35 -3.71
CA LYS A 83 8.42 2.50 -3.13
C LYS A 83 8.42 2.60 -1.60
N GLY A 84 7.23 2.70 -1.02
CA GLY A 84 6.98 2.67 0.40
C GLY A 84 5.49 2.77 0.68
N ASP A 85 5.10 2.56 1.94
CA ASP A 85 3.73 2.89 2.37
C ASP A 85 3.57 4.42 2.48
N GLU A 86 2.34 4.88 2.70
CA GLU A 86 2.07 6.32 2.81
C GLU A 86 2.83 6.97 3.98
N LYS A 87 2.97 6.26 5.10
CA LYS A 87 3.68 6.76 6.27
C LYS A 87 5.16 7.00 5.95
N TYR A 88 5.77 6.08 5.20
CA TYR A 88 7.12 6.22 4.69
C TYR A 88 7.26 7.47 3.82
N HIS A 89 6.39 7.66 2.81
CA HIS A 89 6.48 8.85 1.95
C HIS A 89 6.29 10.15 2.73
N GLN A 90 5.34 10.19 3.66
CA GLN A 90 5.16 11.37 4.54
C GLN A 90 6.42 11.67 5.34
N LYS A 91 7.09 10.66 5.90
CA LYS A 91 8.31 10.81 6.70
C LYS A 91 9.49 11.27 5.85
N VAL A 92 9.73 10.58 4.73
CA VAL A 92 10.90 10.79 3.86
C VAL A 92 10.85 12.12 3.11
N TYR A 93 9.66 12.56 2.69
CA TYR A 93 9.48 13.84 2.02
C TYR A 93 9.09 14.98 2.94
N ARG A 94 8.83 14.69 4.23
CA ARG A 94 8.18 15.63 5.18
C ARG A 94 6.98 16.31 4.53
N ALA A 95 6.15 15.51 3.86
CA ALA A 95 5.10 16.00 2.98
C ALA A 95 4.01 16.73 3.79
N SER A 96 3.58 17.90 3.33
CA SER A 96 2.50 18.66 3.97
C SER A 96 1.10 18.07 3.74
N HIS A 97 0.97 17.12 2.80
CA HIS A 97 -0.27 16.48 2.41
C HIS A 97 -0.35 15.06 2.97
N GLY A 98 -1.54 14.62 3.36
CA GLY A 98 -1.77 13.31 3.98
C GLY A 98 -3.22 13.09 4.41
N ALA A 99 -3.53 11.87 4.87
CA ALA A 99 -4.90 11.48 5.18
C ALA A 99 -5.62 12.32 6.27
N VAL A 100 -4.88 13.09 7.07
CA VAL A 100 -5.42 13.93 8.16
C VAL A 100 -5.39 15.43 7.85
N SER A 101 -4.79 15.84 6.73
CA SER A 101 -4.75 17.25 6.32
C SER A 101 -5.89 17.59 5.36
N ARG A 102 -6.10 18.90 5.15
CA ARG A 102 -7.06 19.38 4.15
C ARG A 102 -6.75 18.82 2.75
N ASN A 103 -5.48 18.87 2.35
CA ASN A 103 -5.02 18.26 1.10
C ASN A 103 -4.63 16.81 1.38
N VAL A 104 -5.33 15.84 0.80
CA VAL A 104 -5.24 14.44 1.22
C VAL A 104 -4.32 13.57 0.36
N CYS A 105 -3.80 14.13 -0.73
CA CYS A 105 -3.05 13.42 -1.75
C CYS A 105 -1.72 14.11 -2.04
N VAL A 106 -0.62 13.35 -2.12
CA VAL A 106 0.71 13.92 -2.44
C VAL A 106 0.97 14.03 -3.95
N THR A 107 0.05 13.54 -4.78
CA THR A 107 0.19 13.48 -6.25
C THR A 107 -0.82 14.32 -7.02
N CYS A 108 -1.86 14.85 -6.37
CA CYS A 108 -2.84 15.76 -6.97
C CYS A 108 -3.44 16.70 -5.92
N ARG A 109 -4.31 17.63 -6.34
CA ARG A 109 -4.93 18.63 -5.45
C ARG A 109 -6.23 18.14 -4.79
N ALA A 110 -6.39 16.83 -4.57
CA ALA A 110 -7.56 16.30 -3.88
C ALA A 110 -7.61 16.76 -2.42
N THR A 111 -8.80 17.16 -1.96
CA THR A 111 -9.06 17.72 -0.64
C THR A 111 -10.05 16.88 0.17
N ASN A 112 -10.16 17.15 1.46
CA ASN A 112 -11.19 16.59 2.33
C ASN A 112 -12.57 17.25 2.16
N ASP A 113 -12.63 18.43 1.55
CA ASP A 113 -13.84 19.25 1.36
C ASP A 113 -13.85 19.99 0.01
N GLY A 114 -14.98 20.58 -0.35
CA GLY A 114 -15.15 21.41 -1.55
C GLY A 114 -15.15 20.63 -2.87
N ASP A 115 -14.89 21.32 -3.97
CA ASP A 115 -15.04 20.79 -5.34
C ASP A 115 -14.01 19.71 -5.69
N MET A 116 -12.90 19.65 -4.95
CA MET A 116 -11.80 18.70 -5.15
C MET A 116 -11.86 17.52 -4.17
N VAL A 117 -13.02 17.29 -3.55
CA VAL A 117 -13.19 16.26 -2.53
C VAL A 117 -12.74 14.88 -3.01
N TYR A 118 -11.98 14.16 -2.18
CA TYR A 118 -11.41 12.86 -2.53
C TYR A 118 -12.46 11.75 -2.72
N THR A 119 -13.69 11.96 -2.27
CA THR A 119 -14.80 10.99 -2.39
C THR A 119 -15.42 10.99 -3.79
N ALA A 120 -15.07 11.95 -4.64
CA ALA A 120 -15.41 11.92 -6.06
C ALA A 120 -14.51 10.91 -6.78
N HIS A 121 -15.04 9.75 -7.15
CA HIS A 121 -14.25 8.64 -7.71
C HIS A 121 -14.38 8.50 -9.23
N GLY A 122 -13.43 7.78 -9.83
CA GLY A 122 -13.45 7.41 -11.25
C GLY A 122 -12.69 8.36 -12.17
N ILE A 123 -12.61 7.98 -13.46
CA ILE A 123 -11.74 8.64 -14.45
C ILE A 123 -12.05 10.14 -14.66
N ASN A 124 -13.30 10.55 -14.46
CA ASN A 124 -13.77 11.92 -14.66
C ASN A 124 -13.77 12.77 -13.38
N ALA A 125 -13.26 12.25 -12.26
CA ALA A 125 -13.18 13.03 -11.03
C ALA A 125 -12.31 14.28 -11.21
N ILE A 126 -12.80 15.45 -10.78
CA ILE A 126 -12.20 16.76 -11.09
C ILE A 126 -10.74 16.83 -10.63
N HIS A 127 -10.43 16.32 -9.43
CA HIS A 127 -9.08 16.35 -8.89
C HIS A 127 -8.05 15.58 -9.76
N ARG A 128 -8.49 14.64 -10.61
CA ARG A 128 -7.59 13.93 -11.54
C ARG A 128 -7.01 14.84 -12.62
N THR A 129 -7.68 15.96 -12.92
CA THR A 129 -7.16 16.99 -13.84
C THR A 129 -6.07 17.87 -13.21
N THR A 130 -5.82 17.69 -11.91
CA THR A 130 -4.87 18.50 -11.12
C THR A 130 -3.74 17.68 -10.55
N ARG A 131 -3.26 16.69 -11.32
CA ARG A 131 -2.02 15.99 -11.00
C ARG A 131 -0.88 17.01 -10.91
N LEU A 132 -0.13 16.93 -9.82
CA LEU A 132 0.96 17.86 -9.57
C LEU A 132 2.09 17.63 -10.58
N SER A 133 2.67 18.70 -11.07
CA SER A 133 3.98 18.67 -11.71
C SER A 133 5.07 18.39 -10.66
N THR A 134 6.25 17.98 -11.11
CA THR A 134 7.41 17.79 -10.22
C THR A 134 7.79 19.10 -9.52
N GLU A 135 7.69 20.24 -10.22
CA GLU A 135 7.95 21.56 -9.64
C GLU A 135 6.93 21.93 -8.56
N GLU A 136 5.63 21.70 -8.82
CA GLU A 136 4.56 21.96 -7.85
C GLU A 136 4.73 21.10 -6.59
N PHE A 137 5.12 19.83 -6.76
CA PHE A 137 5.42 18.97 -5.62
C PHE A 137 6.59 19.50 -4.80
N ILE A 138 7.71 19.84 -5.44
CA ILE A 138 8.93 20.33 -4.76
C ILE A 138 8.71 21.65 -4.04
N THR A 139 7.88 22.53 -4.59
CA THR A 139 7.64 23.88 -4.06
C THR A 139 6.50 23.94 -3.05
N GLY A 140 5.44 23.13 -3.22
CA GLY A 140 4.21 23.22 -2.43
C GLY A 140 3.92 22.05 -1.47
N VAL A 141 4.54 20.88 -1.69
CA VAL A 141 4.24 19.66 -0.91
C VAL A 141 5.44 19.17 -0.11
N CYS A 142 6.60 19.18 -0.74
CA CYS A 142 7.83 18.57 -0.24
C CYS A 142 8.48 19.44 0.84
N GLY A 143 8.61 18.91 2.06
CA GLY A 143 9.25 19.59 3.19
C GLY A 143 10.77 19.37 3.28
N THR A 144 11.31 18.32 2.65
CA THR A 144 12.76 18.09 2.55
C THR A 144 13.18 17.74 1.13
N ARG A 145 14.36 18.21 0.71
CA ARG A 145 14.80 18.09 -0.69
C ARG A 145 15.79 16.95 -0.96
N THR A 146 15.91 16.01 -0.03
CA THR A 146 16.91 14.93 -0.11
C THR A 146 16.77 14.07 -1.37
N TRP A 147 15.63 13.39 -1.54
CA TRP A 147 15.41 12.50 -2.69
C TRP A 147 15.06 13.21 -3.98
N VAL A 148 14.36 14.35 -3.90
CA VAL A 148 14.02 15.15 -5.09
C VAL A 148 15.26 15.79 -5.73
N GLY A 149 16.38 15.85 -5.00
CA GLY A 149 17.68 16.28 -5.53
C GLY A 149 18.39 15.22 -6.37
N VAL A 150 17.91 13.97 -6.39
CA VAL A 150 18.49 12.92 -7.24
C VAL A 150 18.17 13.24 -8.71
N PRO A 151 19.18 13.30 -9.60
CA PRO A 151 18.95 13.56 -11.02
C PRO A 151 17.90 12.63 -11.64
N GLY A 152 16.96 13.21 -12.38
CA GLY A 152 15.87 12.47 -13.02
C GLY A 152 14.72 12.07 -12.08
N TRP A 153 14.75 12.46 -10.80
CA TRP A 153 13.60 12.26 -9.91
C TRP A 153 12.35 12.94 -10.46
N HIS A 154 11.21 12.25 -10.37
CA HIS A 154 9.91 12.75 -10.83
C HIS A 154 8.81 12.37 -9.84
N VAL A 155 7.82 13.24 -9.63
CA VAL A 155 6.71 12.97 -8.68
C VAL A 155 5.94 11.69 -9.02
N GLY A 156 5.85 11.34 -10.30
CA GLY A 156 5.26 10.07 -10.76
C GLY A 156 5.99 8.80 -10.30
N MET A 157 7.20 8.92 -9.74
CA MET A 157 7.90 7.80 -9.11
C MET A 157 7.32 7.44 -7.73
N LEU A 158 6.50 8.32 -7.14
CA LEU A 158 5.71 8.04 -5.95
C LEU A 158 4.48 7.24 -6.37
N CYS A 159 4.51 5.94 -6.10
CA CYS A 159 3.38 5.05 -6.34
C CYS A 159 2.78 4.61 -5.01
N TYR A 160 1.47 4.70 -4.91
CA TYR A 160 0.73 4.04 -3.84
C TYR A 160 0.78 2.53 -4.06
N ASP A 161 0.91 1.78 -2.98
CA ASP A 161 1.07 0.35 -3.07
C ASP A 161 -0.28 -0.38 -2.89
N TRP A 162 -0.52 -1.39 -3.73
CA TRP A 162 -1.75 -2.17 -3.72
C TRP A 162 -2.01 -2.86 -2.37
N LEU A 163 -0.94 -3.33 -1.72
CA LEU A 163 -1.00 -4.05 -0.46
C LEU A 163 -1.65 -3.19 0.64
N HIS A 164 -1.10 -2.01 0.91
CA HIS A 164 -1.57 -1.14 1.99
C HIS A 164 -2.84 -0.38 1.61
N VAL A 165 -3.09 -0.11 0.33
CA VAL A 165 -4.32 0.56 -0.11
C VAL A 165 -5.49 -0.42 -0.12
N VAL A 166 -5.36 -1.54 -0.83
CA VAL A 166 -6.49 -2.43 -1.08
C VAL A 166 -6.56 -3.54 -0.05
N ASP A 167 -5.52 -4.36 0.03
CA ASP A 167 -5.58 -5.61 0.79
C ASP A 167 -5.61 -5.35 2.30
N LEU A 168 -4.90 -4.33 2.78
CA LEU A 168 -4.86 -3.97 4.19
C LEU A 168 -5.79 -2.81 4.55
N THR A 169 -6.56 -2.22 3.63
CA THR A 169 -7.53 -1.18 4.00
C THR A 169 -8.87 -1.33 3.33
N VAL A 170 -8.97 -1.17 2.00
CA VAL A 170 -10.27 -1.20 1.32
C VAL A 170 -11.02 -2.51 1.63
N ILE A 171 -10.37 -3.66 1.44
CA ILE A 171 -11.02 -4.96 1.66
C ILE A 171 -11.49 -5.12 3.13
N PRO A 172 -10.64 -4.95 4.16
CA PRO A 172 -11.09 -5.06 5.56
C PRO A 172 -12.24 -4.11 5.93
N GLU A 173 -12.29 -2.90 5.36
CA GLU A 173 -13.34 -1.91 5.68
C GLU A 173 -14.69 -2.25 5.06
N VAL A 174 -14.71 -2.59 3.77
CA VAL A 174 -15.95 -3.02 3.12
C VAL A 174 -16.43 -4.36 3.66
N ALA A 175 -15.50 -5.26 4.00
CA ALA A 175 -15.83 -6.54 4.63
C ALA A 175 -16.44 -6.35 6.01
N ALA A 176 -15.94 -5.41 6.81
CA ALA A 176 -16.52 -5.12 8.11
C ALA A 176 -17.99 -4.69 8.00
N SER A 177 -18.28 -3.75 7.09
CA SER A 177 -19.65 -3.27 6.86
C SER A 177 -20.57 -4.41 6.37
N CYS A 178 -20.11 -5.16 5.38
CA CYS A 178 -20.85 -6.31 4.84
C CYS A 178 -21.12 -7.39 5.89
N LEU A 179 -20.16 -7.71 6.76
CA LEU A 179 -20.33 -8.72 7.80
C LEU A 179 -21.38 -8.31 8.84
N VAL A 180 -21.45 -7.02 9.19
CA VAL A 180 -22.49 -6.49 10.09
C VAL A 180 -23.87 -6.72 9.47
N GLU A 181 -24.09 -6.23 8.25
CA GLU A 181 -25.39 -6.36 7.59
C GLU A 181 -25.81 -7.81 7.36
N LEU A 182 -24.89 -8.66 6.86
CA LEU A 182 -25.17 -10.09 6.66
C LEU A 182 -25.51 -10.81 7.98
N THR A 183 -24.94 -10.34 9.09
CA THR A 183 -25.24 -10.85 10.43
C THR A 183 -26.61 -10.38 10.93
N GLU A 184 -27.00 -9.14 10.65
CA GLU A 184 -28.33 -8.60 10.96
C GLU A 184 -29.43 -9.30 10.14
N GLU A 185 -29.15 -9.58 8.86
CA GLU A 185 -30.00 -10.36 7.96
C GLU A 185 -30.04 -11.87 8.28
N SER A 186 -29.31 -12.33 9.30
CA SER A 186 -29.23 -13.74 9.69
C SER A 186 -28.73 -14.69 8.59
N THR A 187 -27.86 -14.19 7.70
CA THR A 187 -27.31 -14.95 6.56
C THR A 187 -26.48 -16.17 7.00
N PHE A 188 -25.73 -16.05 8.10
CA PHE A 188 -24.82 -17.10 8.58
C PHE A 188 -25.49 -18.19 9.42
N GLY A 189 -26.82 -18.23 9.46
CA GLY A 189 -27.60 -19.20 10.21
C GLY A 189 -28.42 -18.58 11.33
N HIS A 190 -29.28 -19.40 11.94
CA HIS A 190 -30.24 -18.97 12.97
C HIS A 190 -29.63 -19.20 14.34
N ALA A 191 -28.68 -18.35 14.72
CA ALA A 191 -28.14 -18.30 16.07
C ALA A 191 -28.73 -17.14 16.87
N SER A 192 -28.77 -17.29 18.19
CA SER A 192 -29.50 -16.39 19.09
C SER A 192 -28.88 -14.99 19.19
N THR A 193 -27.56 -14.89 18.99
CA THR A 193 -26.81 -13.63 19.07
C THR A 193 -26.05 -13.30 17.79
N ALA A 194 -25.77 -12.01 17.57
CA ALA A 194 -24.94 -11.54 16.45
C ALA A 194 -23.54 -12.14 16.49
N ASP A 195 -22.92 -12.23 17.68
CA ASP A 195 -21.60 -12.84 17.84
C ASP A 195 -21.61 -14.32 17.45
N GLU A 196 -22.61 -15.10 17.84
CA GLU A 196 -22.70 -16.51 17.42
C GLU A 196 -22.80 -16.65 15.90
N ARG A 197 -23.57 -15.79 15.24
CA ARG A 197 -23.66 -15.75 13.76
C ARG A 197 -22.32 -15.38 13.13
N LEU A 198 -21.59 -14.42 13.70
CA LEU A 198 -20.23 -14.07 13.26
C LEU A 198 -19.23 -15.21 13.49
N ARG A 199 -19.38 -16.03 14.54
CA ARG A 199 -18.55 -17.23 14.73
C ARG A 199 -18.78 -18.25 13.62
N LEU A 200 -20.04 -18.48 13.22
CA LEU A 200 -20.37 -19.35 12.09
C LEU A 200 -19.75 -18.82 10.80
N ALA A 201 -19.84 -17.51 10.58
CA ALA A 201 -19.18 -16.83 9.47
C ALA A 201 -17.65 -17.05 9.48
N PHE A 202 -17.01 -16.89 10.64
CA PHE A 202 -15.57 -17.09 10.81
C PHE A 202 -15.13 -18.55 10.55
N VAL A 203 -15.94 -19.53 10.94
CA VAL A 203 -15.69 -20.95 10.61
C VAL A 203 -15.76 -21.18 9.10
N ALA A 204 -16.75 -20.60 8.41
CA ALA A 204 -16.86 -20.69 6.95
C ALA A 204 -15.67 -20.02 6.25
N PHE A 205 -15.27 -18.83 6.72
CA PHE A 205 -14.08 -18.14 6.25
C PHE A 205 -12.79 -18.94 6.48
N THR A 206 -12.61 -19.54 7.66
CA THR A 206 -11.45 -20.39 7.97
C THR A 206 -11.34 -21.58 7.01
N LYS A 207 -12.49 -22.18 6.65
CA LYS A 207 -12.53 -23.23 5.62
C LYS A 207 -12.11 -22.69 4.25
N ALA A 208 -12.48 -21.46 3.90
CA ALA A 208 -12.03 -20.81 2.67
C ALA A 208 -10.51 -20.56 2.67
N CYS A 209 -9.92 -20.09 3.78
CA CYS A 209 -8.47 -19.95 3.94
C CYS A 209 -7.75 -21.29 3.73
N LYS A 210 -8.25 -22.36 4.37
CA LYS A 210 -7.69 -23.71 4.20
C LYS A 210 -7.72 -24.17 2.74
N ARG A 211 -8.84 -23.95 2.03
CA ARG A 211 -8.95 -24.29 0.60
C ARG A 211 -8.00 -23.48 -0.28
N ALA A 212 -7.72 -22.23 0.10
CA ALA A 212 -6.79 -21.36 -0.61
C ALA A 212 -5.31 -21.59 -0.24
N GLY A 213 -5.01 -22.52 0.68
CA GLY A 213 -3.65 -22.74 1.17
C GLY A 213 -3.10 -21.61 2.03
N VAL A 214 -3.97 -20.71 2.53
CA VAL A 214 -3.59 -19.58 3.37
C VAL A 214 -3.78 -19.96 4.83
N ARG A 215 -2.73 -19.81 5.64
CA ARG A 215 -2.81 -20.02 7.08
C ARG A 215 -3.63 -18.88 7.71
N ASN A 216 -4.78 -19.21 8.27
CA ASN A 216 -5.57 -18.28 9.08
C ASN A 216 -4.84 -18.00 10.40
N ARG A 217 -4.44 -16.74 10.60
CA ARG A 217 -3.91 -16.18 11.85
C ARG A 217 -4.89 -15.21 12.49
N GLY A 218 -5.99 -14.90 11.80
CA GLY A 218 -6.98 -13.96 12.26
C GLY A 218 -7.71 -14.40 13.52
N GLN A 219 -8.19 -13.39 14.24
CA GLN A 219 -9.05 -13.61 15.40
C GLN A 219 -10.48 -13.87 14.94
N MET A 220 -11.22 -14.62 15.76
CA MET A 220 -12.63 -14.90 15.53
C MET A 220 -13.45 -13.62 15.44
N PHE A 221 -14.26 -13.50 14.38
CA PHE A 221 -15.14 -12.34 14.17
C PHE A 221 -16.07 -12.13 15.36
N SER A 222 -16.21 -10.87 15.78
CA SER A 222 -17.12 -10.45 16.84
C SER A 222 -17.55 -9.01 16.62
N MET A 223 -18.70 -8.63 17.17
CA MET A 223 -19.15 -7.25 17.17
C MET A 223 -18.13 -6.35 17.87
N LYS A 224 -17.50 -6.80 18.96
CA LYS A 224 -16.44 -6.02 19.60
C LYS A 224 -15.27 -5.69 18.65
N GLN A 225 -14.88 -6.63 17.78
CA GLN A 225 -13.84 -6.38 16.78
C GLN A 225 -14.30 -5.46 15.64
N LEU A 226 -15.55 -5.61 15.20
CA LEU A 226 -16.15 -4.75 14.18
C LEU A 226 -16.50 -3.35 14.74
N TYR A 227 -16.58 -3.20 16.06
CA TYR A 227 -16.91 -1.97 16.80
C TYR A 227 -15.84 -1.67 17.87
N PRO A 228 -14.57 -1.41 17.48
CA PRO A 228 -13.48 -1.28 18.46
C PRO A 228 -13.68 -0.10 19.44
N ASN A 229 -14.43 0.94 19.04
CA ASN A 229 -14.72 2.12 19.85
C ASN A 229 -16.25 2.28 20.13
N GLY A 230 -17.03 1.21 19.99
CA GLY A 230 -18.48 1.21 20.22
C GLY A 230 -19.33 1.71 19.03
N ALA A 231 -20.64 1.84 19.26
CA ALA A 231 -21.66 2.11 18.23
C ALA A 231 -21.55 3.47 17.52
N LYS A 232 -20.68 4.38 17.97
CA LYS A 232 -20.50 5.73 17.39
C LYS A 232 -19.33 5.83 16.42
N THR A 233 -18.74 4.71 16.02
CA THR A 233 -17.60 4.71 15.08
C THR A 233 -17.82 3.72 13.95
N TYR A 234 -17.35 4.09 12.76
CA TYR A 234 -17.37 3.21 11.59
C TYR A 234 -16.72 1.86 11.84
N HIS A 235 -17.32 0.83 11.24
CA HIS A 235 -16.83 -0.54 11.34
C HIS A 235 -15.50 -0.73 10.64
N THR A 236 -14.60 -1.50 11.26
CA THR A 236 -13.32 -1.86 10.64
C THR A 236 -12.83 -3.21 11.13
N LEU A 237 -12.36 -4.04 10.21
CA LEU A 237 -11.50 -5.18 10.54
C LEU A 237 -10.08 -4.65 10.64
N CYS A 238 -9.55 -4.53 11.86
CA CYS A 238 -8.23 -3.97 12.07
C CYS A 238 -7.13 -4.81 11.41
N GLN A 239 -6.16 -4.15 10.75
CA GLN A 239 -4.95 -4.76 10.17
C GLN A 239 -4.17 -5.63 11.16
N LYS A 240 -4.25 -5.34 12.47
CA LYS A 240 -3.61 -6.16 13.52
C LYS A 240 -4.14 -7.60 13.59
N HIS A 241 -5.33 -7.85 13.03
CA HIS A 241 -6.01 -9.14 13.10
C HIS A 241 -6.09 -9.85 11.75
N PHE A 242 -5.54 -9.27 10.69
CA PHE A 242 -5.70 -9.79 9.33
C PHE A 242 -4.49 -9.44 8.47
N ASN A 243 -3.80 -10.45 7.96
CA ASN A 243 -2.75 -10.22 6.98
C ASN A 243 -3.33 -10.08 5.56
N ALA A 244 -2.53 -9.58 4.63
CA ALA A 244 -2.99 -9.32 3.27
C ALA A 244 -3.41 -10.57 2.50
N ALA A 245 -2.75 -11.72 2.70
CA ALA A 245 -3.17 -12.96 2.05
C ALA A 245 -4.56 -13.41 2.54
N GLU A 246 -4.86 -13.22 3.82
CA GLU A 246 -6.20 -13.46 4.37
C GLU A 246 -7.23 -12.49 3.77
N ALA A 247 -6.89 -11.21 3.60
CA ALA A 247 -7.79 -10.21 3.01
C ALA A 247 -8.25 -10.61 1.62
N VAL A 248 -7.36 -11.17 0.82
CA VAL A 248 -7.68 -11.67 -0.52
C VAL A 248 -8.71 -12.80 -0.48
N VAL A 249 -8.50 -13.75 0.43
CA VAL A 249 -9.44 -14.84 0.63
C VAL A 249 -10.77 -14.33 1.16
N LEU A 250 -10.75 -13.31 2.03
CA LEU A 250 -11.94 -12.69 2.60
C LEU A 250 -12.79 -12.04 1.51
N ALA A 251 -12.17 -11.26 0.61
CA ALA A 251 -12.88 -10.66 -0.52
C ALA A 251 -13.53 -11.73 -1.42
N LYS A 252 -12.80 -12.80 -1.76
CA LYS A 252 -13.32 -13.89 -2.59
C LYS A 252 -14.41 -14.72 -1.90
N TRP A 253 -14.28 -14.93 -0.60
CA TRP A 253 -15.31 -15.62 0.18
C TRP A 253 -16.57 -14.76 0.30
N LEU A 254 -16.44 -13.47 0.58
CA LEU A 254 -17.57 -12.54 0.64
C LEU A 254 -18.22 -12.32 -0.73
N GLU A 255 -17.47 -12.32 -1.83
CA GLU A 255 -18.02 -12.40 -3.19
C GLU A 255 -18.97 -13.59 -3.31
N SER A 256 -18.53 -14.79 -2.95
CA SER A 256 -19.37 -16.00 -3.04
C SER A 256 -20.63 -15.92 -2.18
N VAL A 257 -20.53 -15.35 -0.97
CA VAL A 257 -21.67 -15.20 -0.05
C VAL A 257 -22.65 -14.15 -0.56
N THR A 258 -22.15 -12.99 -0.95
CA THR A 258 -22.99 -11.84 -1.36
C THR A 258 -23.68 -12.09 -2.70
N VAL A 259 -23.02 -12.74 -3.65
CA VAL A 259 -23.65 -13.19 -4.91
C VAL A 259 -24.80 -14.14 -4.63
N LEU A 260 -24.62 -15.14 -3.76
CA LEU A 260 -25.69 -16.07 -3.38
C LEU A 260 -26.89 -15.33 -2.73
N VAL A 261 -26.64 -14.33 -1.90
CA VAL A 261 -27.69 -13.50 -1.29
C VAL A 261 -28.42 -12.68 -2.35
N ALA A 262 -27.68 -12.07 -3.28
CA ALA A 262 -28.21 -11.29 -4.39
C ALA A 262 -29.05 -12.17 -5.35
N GLU A 263 -28.62 -13.39 -5.65
CA GLU A 263 -29.39 -14.36 -6.47
C GLU A 263 -30.72 -14.75 -5.82
N ARG A 264 -30.75 -14.87 -4.48
CA ARG A 264 -31.98 -15.17 -3.72
C ARG A 264 -32.92 -13.96 -3.62
N LYS A 265 -32.38 -12.76 -3.79
CA LYS A 265 -33.11 -11.49 -3.70
C LYS A 265 -32.86 -10.65 -4.97
N PRO A 266 -33.32 -11.10 -6.16
CA PRO A 266 -32.97 -10.46 -7.43
C PRO A 266 -33.51 -9.02 -7.58
N HIS A 267 -34.51 -8.64 -6.79
CA HIS A 267 -35.10 -7.30 -6.79
C HIS A 267 -34.60 -6.41 -5.64
N ASP A 268 -33.71 -6.93 -4.78
CA ASP A 268 -33.11 -6.16 -3.68
C ASP A 268 -31.85 -5.47 -4.20
N GLU A 269 -31.98 -4.19 -4.55
CA GLU A 269 -30.89 -3.37 -5.09
C GLU A 269 -29.69 -3.30 -4.14
N HIS A 270 -29.93 -3.18 -2.83
CA HIS A 270 -28.87 -3.17 -1.82
C HIS A 270 -28.07 -4.48 -1.86
N ALA A 271 -28.75 -5.63 -1.93
CA ALA A 271 -28.09 -6.92 -2.06
C ALA A 271 -27.26 -7.03 -3.36
N GLN A 272 -27.77 -6.52 -4.49
CA GLN A 272 -27.03 -6.51 -5.77
C GLN A 272 -25.76 -5.65 -5.67
N LEU A 273 -25.86 -4.45 -5.10
CA LEU A 273 -24.73 -3.52 -5.01
C LEU A 273 -23.67 -4.00 -4.01
N ARG A 274 -24.09 -4.62 -2.90
CA ARG A 274 -23.18 -5.29 -1.97
C ARG A 274 -22.40 -6.42 -2.64
N ALA A 275 -23.05 -7.22 -3.49
CA ALA A 275 -22.37 -8.23 -4.29
C ALA A 275 -21.39 -7.60 -5.31
N ALA A 276 -21.82 -6.52 -5.98
CA ALA A 276 -20.99 -5.80 -6.93
C ALA A 276 -19.68 -5.27 -6.31
N VAL A 277 -19.68 -4.83 -5.04
CA VAL A 277 -18.45 -4.43 -4.33
C VAL A 277 -17.41 -5.55 -4.36
N PHE A 278 -17.77 -6.76 -3.95
CA PHE A 278 -16.81 -7.87 -3.84
C PHE A 278 -16.47 -8.49 -5.19
N VAL A 279 -17.45 -8.63 -6.09
CA VAL A 279 -17.21 -9.09 -7.48
C VAL A 279 -16.16 -8.22 -8.14
N ASN A 280 -16.26 -6.90 -7.99
CA ASN A 280 -15.31 -5.99 -8.62
C ASN A 280 -13.95 -5.95 -7.90
N LEU A 281 -13.89 -6.08 -6.57
CA LEU A 281 -12.61 -6.24 -5.86
C LEU A 281 -11.85 -7.51 -6.31
N VAL A 282 -12.57 -8.62 -6.48
CA VAL A 282 -12.00 -9.88 -6.98
C VAL A 282 -11.59 -9.75 -8.44
N ALA A 283 -12.42 -9.12 -9.29
CA ALA A 283 -12.09 -8.89 -10.70
C ALA A 283 -10.85 -8.00 -10.88
N MET A 284 -10.69 -6.93 -10.10
CA MET A 284 -9.48 -6.10 -10.12
C MET A 284 -8.24 -6.93 -9.82
N ARG A 285 -8.29 -7.77 -8.78
CA ARG A 285 -7.15 -8.64 -8.43
C ARG A 285 -6.91 -9.71 -9.48
N ALA A 286 -7.97 -10.28 -10.05
CA ALA A 286 -7.88 -11.27 -11.12
C ALA A 286 -7.22 -10.68 -12.37
N ALA A 287 -7.49 -9.43 -12.74
CA ALA A 287 -6.86 -8.76 -13.90
C ALA A 287 -5.33 -8.63 -13.77
N MET A 288 -4.80 -8.61 -12.55
CA MET A 288 -3.37 -8.43 -12.28
C MET A 288 -2.64 -9.72 -11.86
N SER A 289 -3.38 -10.81 -11.66
CA SER A 289 -2.86 -12.08 -11.16
C SER A 289 -1.81 -12.70 -12.07
N ASP A 290 -0.90 -13.52 -11.55
CA ASP A 290 0.09 -14.22 -12.37
C ASP A 290 -0.54 -15.17 -13.41
N SER A 291 -1.75 -15.68 -13.14
CA SER A 291 -2.51 -16.52 -14.08
C SER A 291 -3.06 -15.76 -15.28
N SER A 292 -3.31 -14.46 -15.15
CA SER A 292 -3.88 -13.61 -16.22
C SER A 292 -2.86 -12.64 -16.81
N ASN A 293 -1.80 -12.31 -16.06
CA ASN A 293 -0.80 -11.33 -16.43
C ASN A 293 0.60 -11.74 -15.99
N THR A 294 1.33 -12.42 -16.87
CA THR A 294 2.72 -12.84 -16.61
C THR A 294 3.73 -11.72 -16.79
N GLY A 295 3.36 -10.65 -17.50
CA GLY A 295 4.22 -9.50 -17.80
C GLY A 295 4.37 -8.49 -16.67
N VAL A 296 5.32 -7.55 -16.84
CA VAL A 296 5.50 -6.39 -15.96
C VAL A 296 4.40 -5.36 -16.20
N LYS A 297 4.03 -5.13 -17.45
CA LYS A 297 2.87 -4.32 -17.84
C LYS A 297 1.60 -5.18 -17.88
N LEU A 298 0.45 -4.54 -17.70
CA LEU A 298 -0.83 -5.18 -17.99
C LEU A 298 -1.04 -5.26 -19.51
N THR A 299 -1.71 -6.31 -19.98
CA THR A 299 -2.28 -6.31 -21.33
C THR A 299 -3.41 -5.29 -21.41
N ASP A 300 -3.74 -4.79 -22.62
CA ASP A 300 -4.85 -3.83 -22.80
C ASP A 300 -6.17 -4.38 -22.26
N SER A 301 -6.42 -5.69 -22.46
CA SER A 301 -7.61 -6.36 -21.94
C SER A 301 -7.65 -6.38 -20.41
N ASN A 302 -6.53 -6.70 -19.76
CA ASN A 302 -6.44 -6.69 -18.30
C ASN A 302 -6.53 -5.26 -17.73
N LEU A 303 -5.94 -4.28 -18.41
CA LEU A 303 -6.05 -2.87 -18.01
C LEU A 303 -7.50 -2.39 -18.08
N GLN A 304 -8.21 -2.68 -19.18
CA GLN A 304 -9.63 -2.35 -19.32
C GLN A 304 -10.48 -3.06 -18.26
N MET A 305 -10.21 -4.34 -17.97
CA MET A 305 -10.88 -5.08 -16.92
C MET A 305 -10.68 -4.42 -15.55
N LEU A 306 -9.43 -4.07 -15.21
CA LEU A 306 -9.08 -3.39 -13.97
C LEU A 306 -9.79 -2.04 -13.83
N GLN A 307 -9.76 -1.23 -14.88
CA GLN A 307 -10.40 0.10 -14.90
C GLN A 307 -11.93 0.02 -14.79
N ARG A 308 -12.55 -0.93 -15.49
CA ARG A 308 -14.00 -1.18 -15.41
C ARG A 308 -14.39 -1.66 -14.02
N ALA A 309 -13.65 -2.62 -13.48
CA ALA A 309 -13.93 -3.15 -12.15
C ALA A 309 -13.77 -2.06 -11.07
N ASN A 310 -12.74 -1.22 -11.16
CA ASN A 310 -12.57 -0.09 -10.25
C ASN A 310 -13.75 0.89 -10.30
N TYR A 311 -14.20 1.25 -11.51
CA TYR A 311 -15.36 2.12 -11.69
C TYR A 311 -16.61 1.53 -11.03
N LEU A 312 -16.93 0.27 -11.34
CA LEU A 312 -18.11 -0.41 -10.79
C LEU A 312 -18.02 -0.62 -9.28
N PHE A 313 -16.83 -0.89 -8.74
CA PHE A 313 -16.58 -0.94 -7.30
C PHE A 313 -16.93 0.40 -6.63
N HIS A 314 -16.39 1.51 -7.13
CA HIS A 314 -16.66 2.82 -6.56
C HIS A 314 -18.13 3.24 -6.70
N SER A 315 -18.77 2.94 -7.84
CA SER A 315 -20.20 3.20 -8.03
C SER A 315 -21.04 2.45 -7.00
N ALA A 316 -20.80 1.15 -6.82
CA ALA A 316 -21.54 0.35 -5.85
C ALA A 316 -21.26 0.77 -4.39
N HIS A 317 -19.99 1.00 -4.06
CA HIS A 317 -19.60 1.46 -2.72
C HIS A 317 -20.19 2.82 -2.38
N ASN A 318 -20.16 3.78 -3.30
CA ASN A 318 -20.69 5.12 -3.06
C ASN A 318 -22.21 5.09 -2.86
N TRP A 319 -22.93 4.26 -3.61
CA TRP A 319 -24.37 4.08 -3.39
C TRP A 319 -24.65 3.53 -1.99
N LEU A 320 -23.93 2.48 -1.56
CA LEU A 320 -24.09 1.88 -0.23
C LEU A 320 -23.71 2.86 0.89
N ALA A 321 -22.68 3.67 0.68
CA ALA A 321 -22.28 4.72 1.60
C ALA A 321 -23.35 5.82 1.73
N THR A 322 -23.93 6.27 0.61
CA THR A 322 -25.03 7.23 0.61
C THR A 322 -26.26 6.67 1.31
N GLU A 323 -26.66 5.44 0.99
CA GLU A 323 -27.81 4.79 1.60
C GLU A 323 -27.61 4.61 3.11
N ALA A 324 -26.41 4.22 3.55
CA ALA A 324 -26.08 4.12 4.97
C ALA A 324 -26.15 5.48 5.69
N LEU A 325 -25.66 6.55 5.05
CA LEU A 325 -25.75 7.92 5.59
C LEU A 325 -27.20 8.38 5.72
N GLU A 326 -28.04 8.12 4.73
CA GLU A 326 -29.48 8.43 4.76
C GLU A 326 -30.22 7.70 5.88
N LYS A 327 -29.76 6.49 6.23
CA LYS A 327 -30.27 5.69 7.35
C LYS A 327 -29.60 6.00 8.69
N GLU A 328 -28.75 7.02 8.75
CA GLU A 328 -27.93 7.39 9.92
C GLU A 328 -27.09 6.23 10.48
N ASN A 329 -26.68 5.29 9.60
CA ASN A 329 -25.89 4.13 9.95
C ASN A 329 -24.41 4.33 9.54
N LEU A 330 -23.49 4.05 10.45
CA LEU A 330 -22.05 4.25 10.24
C LEU A 330 -21.40 3.04 9.53
N LEU A 331 -21.93 2.69 8.36
CA LEU A 331 -21.42 1.65 7.46
C LEU A 331 -20.75 2.26 6.22
N TRP A 332 -20.01 1.45 5.47
CA TRP A 332 -19.50 1.79 4.13
C TRP A 332 -18.66 3.07 4.08
N ARG A 333 -17.74 3.20 5.06
CA ARG A 333 -16.89 4.39 5.19
C ARG A 333 -15.99 4.60 3.97
N THR A 334 -16.08 5.79 3.37
CA THR A 334 -15.09 6.25 2.38
C THR A 334 -13.88 6.90 3.07
N ARG A 335 -12.65 6.57 2.65
CA ARG A 335 -11.39 7.15 3.14
C ARG A 335 -10.51 7.66 2.00
N PRO A 336 -9.49 8.51 2.27
CA PRO A 336 -8.54 8.94 1.25
C PRO A 336 -7.82 7.80 0.50
N LYS A 337 -7.73 6.59 1.08
CA LYS A 337 -7.17 5.42 0.38
C LYS A 337 -8.00 4.95 -0.81
N TYR A 338 -9.31 5.22 -0.83
CA TYR A 338 -10.17 4.93 -1.98
C TYR A 338 -9.78 5.80 -3.18
N HIS A 339 -9.44 7.08 -2.94
CA HIS A 339 -8.89 7.95 -3.97
C HIS A 339 -7.49 7.49 -4.44
N LYS A 340 -6.66 6.96 -3.54
CA LYS A 340 -5.35 6.39 -3.91
C LYS A 340 -5.49 5.16 -4.78
N LEU A 341 -6.56 4.38 -4.63
CA LEU A 341 -6.89 3.28 -5.53
C LEU A 341 -7.13 3.79 -6.96
N ASP A 342 -7.84 4.90 -7.15
CA ASP A 342 -7.99 5.53 -8.48
C ASP A 342 -6.63 5.89 -9.09
N HIS A 343 -5.68 6.40 -8.30
CA HIS A 343 -4.32 6.66 -8.78
C HIS A 343 -3.59 5.38 -9.18
N ILE A 344 -3.73 4.30 -8.40
CA ILE A 344 -3.15 3.00 -8.75
C ILE A 344 -3.72 2.51 -10.10
N VAL A 345 -5.03 2.56 -10.27
CA VAL A 345 -5.72 1.97 -11.42
C VAL A 345 -5.55 2.81 -12.69
N TYR A 346 -5.69 4.13 -12.60
CA TYR A 346 -5.73 4.97 -13.80
C TYR A 346 -4.39 5.61 -14.14
N ASP A 347 -3.49 5.81 -13.17
CA ASP A 347 -2.20 6.49 -13.39
C ASP A 347 -1.01 5.55 -13.36
N CYS A 348 -1.03 4.52 -12.51
CA CYS A 348 0.09 3.56 -12.38
C CYS A 348 -0.07 2.33 -13.28
N ALA A 349 -1.25 1.71 -13.29
CA ALA A 349 -1.52 0.47 -14.01
C ALA A 349 -1.26 0.49 -15.53
N PRO A 350 -1.41 1.63 -16.25
CA PRO A 350 -1.00 1.72 -17.65
C PRO A 350 0.50 1.47 -17.88
N GLU A 351 1.33 1.77 -16.88
CA GLU A 351 2.79 1.65 -17.00
C GLU A 351 3.34 0.37 -16.40
N VAL A 352 2.72 -0.16 -15.35
CA VAL A 352 3.21 -1.34 -14.64
C VAL A 352 2.06 -1.97 -13.85
N SER A 353 2.01 -3.29 -13.80
CA SER A 353 1.05 -4.03 -12.98
C SER A 353 1.18 -3.62 -11.51
N PRO A 354 0.12 -3.12 -10.86
CA PRO A 354 0.18 -2.69 -9.46
C PRO A 354 0.63 -3.80 -8.50
N LEU A 355 0.27 -5.06 -8.77
CA LEU A 355 0.75 -6.19 -7.96
C LEU A 355 2.27 -6.38 -8.08
N LYS A 356 2.87 -6.05 -9.23
CA LYS A 356 4.33 -6.11 -9.40
C LYS A 356 5.06 -4.98 -8.65
N LEU A 357 4.38 -3.90 -8.28
CA LEU A 357 4.92 -2.85 -7.40
C LEU A 357 4.52 -3.01 -5.93
N SER A 358 3.67 -3.97 -5.58
CA SER A 358 3.13 -4.13 -4.22
C SER A 358 4.18 -4.60 -3.20
N CYS A 359 4.03 -4.21 -1.93
CA CYS A 359 5.03 -4.41 -0.87
C CYS A 359 5.05 -5.81 -0.21
N TYR A 360 4.49 -6.86 -0.83
CA TYR A 360 4.35 -8.18 -0.17
C TYR A 360 5.68 -8.79 0.29
N THR A 361 6.69 -8.84 -0.58
CA THR A 361 8.02 -9.36 -0.24
C THR A 361 8.75 -8.48 0.76
N ASP A 362 8.43 -7.19 0.75
CA ASP A 362 9.04 -6.19 1.62
C ASP A 362 8.50 -6.34 3.04
N GLU A 363 7.18 -6.53 3.18
CA GLU A 363 6.53 -6.77 4.47
C GLU A 363 7.01 -8.07 5.14
N ASP A 364 7.19 -9.14 4.37
CA ASP A 364 7.77 -10.39 4.90
C ASP A 364 9.23 -10.20 5.36
N ALA A 365 10.03 -9.45 4.60
CA ALA A 365 11.40 -9.13 4.98
C ALA A 365 11.45 -8.26 6.25
N MET A 366 10.58 -7.25 6.36
CA MET A 366 10.43 -6.44 7.57
C MET A 366 10.01 -7.28 8.77
N GLY A 367 9.10 -8.24 8.58
CA GLY A 367 8.71 -9.19 9.63
C GLY A 367 9.87 -10.07 10.10
N LYS A 368 10.79 -10.46 9.21
CA LYS A 368 12.01 -11.20 9.56
C LYS A 368 13.02 -10.32 10.28
N LEU A 369 13.21 -9.08 9.83
CA LEU A 369 14.08 -8.10 10.51
C LEU A 369 13.61 -7.83 11.94
N LYS A 370 12.30 -7.66 12.16
CA LYS A 370 11.70 -7.51 13.49
C LYS A 370 12.02 -8.66 14.43
N LYS A 371 11.92 -9.89 13.94
CA LYS A 371 12.28 -11.08 14.73
C LYS A 371 13.77 -11.17 15.07
N LEU A 372 14.64 -10.75 14.16
CA LEU A 372 16.09 -10.75 14.42
C LEU A 372 16.45 -9.76 15.53
N ASP A 373 15.78 -8.61 15.55
CA ASP A 373 15.97 -7.58 16.55
C ASP A 373 15.45 -8.01 17.92
N GLU A 374 14.26 -8.63 17.98
CA GLU A 374 13.71 -9.27 19.19
C GLU A 374 14.71 -10.27 19.79
N ILE A 375 15.31 -11.13 18.94
CA ILE A 375 16.35 -12.08 19.38
C ILE A 375 17.59 -11.33 19.88
N SER A 376 17.98 -10.22 19.25
CA SER A 376 19.17 -9.47 19.65
C SER A 376 19.00 -8.73 20.99
N ASP A 377 17.79 -8.25 21.28
CA ASP A 377 17.46 -7.61 22.56
C ASP A 377 17.50 -8.61 23.72
N ASP A 378 17.11 -9.87 23.50
CA ASP A 378 17.26 -10.96 24.48
C ASP A 378 18.73 -11.22 24.85
N PHE A 379 19.69 -10.87 23.98
CA PHE A 379 21.14 -10.96 24.26
C PHE A 379 21.72 -9.70 24.91
N ILE A 380 21.04 -8.55 24.85
CA ILE A 380 21.55 -7.25 25.31
C ILE A 380 20.84 -6.75 26.58
N SER A 381 19.73 -7.37 26.98
CA SER A 381 18.91 -7.11 28.18
C SER A 381 19.33 -5.90 29.04
N GLN A 382 18.67 -4.75 28.81
CA GLN A 382 18.59 -3.69 29.81
C GLN A 382 17.53 -4.01 30.87
N PRO A 383 17.67 -3.53 32.11
CA PRO A 383 16.89 -4.02 33.26
C PRO A 383 15.41 -3.57 33.30
N ASP A 384 14.95 -2.74 32.36
CA ASP A 384 13.69 -1.98 32.48
C ASP A 384 12.51 -2.57 31.71
N GLY A 385 12.69 -3.67 30.98
CA GLY A 385 11.58 -4.51 30.50
C GLY A 385 10.65 -3.86 29.46
N THR A 386 11.07 -2.76 28.83
CA THR A 386 10.33 -2.11 27.74
C THR A 386 11.16 -2.05 26.46
N THR A 387 11.14 -3.12 25.67
CA THR A 387 11.64 -3.08 24.30
C THR A 387 10.55 -3.54 23.34
N SER A 388 9.79 -2.59 22.81
CA SER A 388 9.24 -2.74 21.47
C SER A 388 10.11 -1.90 20.55
N SER A 389 11.13 -2.50 19.97
CA SER A 389 11.91 -1.84 18.94
C SER A 389 11.04 -1.67 17.69
N VAL A 390 10.92 -0.43 17.22
CA VAL A 390 10.17 -0.14 16.00
C VAL A 390 11.18 -0.06 14.89
N ILE A 391 11.33 -1.14 14.14
CA ILE A 391 12.31 -1.18 13.05
C ILE A 391 11.82 -0.38 11.83
N TYR A 392 12.64 0.57 11.41
CA TYR A 392 12.58 1.23 10.11
C TYR A 392 13.70 0.70 9.22
N ALA A 393 13.41 0.34 7.98
CA ALA A 393 14.43 -0.03 7.01
C ALA A 393 14.24 0.65 5.66
N ALA A 394 15.34 1.02 5.03
CA ALA A 394 15.39 1.45 3.64
C ALA A 394 16.17 0.41 2.82
N TYR A 395 15.73 0.17 1.60
CA TYR A 395 16.37 -0.79 0.69
C TYR A 395 16.26 -0.29 -0.75
N THR A 396 17.10 -0.82 -1.62
CA THR A 396 17.08 -0.51 -3.05
C THR A 396 17.14 -1.77 -3.91
N CYS A 397 16.61 -1.69 -5.13
CA CYS A 397 16.77 -2.69 -6.16
C CYS A 397 17.58 -2.05 -7.29
N VAL A 398 18.74 -2.61 -7.62
CA VAL A 398 19.54 -2.09 -8.73
C VAL A 398 19.49 -3.07 -9.90
N ARG A 399 18.98 -2.58 -11.04
CA ARG A 399 19.21 -3.19 -12.35
C ARG A 399 20.24 -2.32 -13.07
N LEU A 400 21.45 -2.85 -13.19
CA LEU A 400 22.53 -2.15 -13.89
C LEU A 400 22.25 -2.12 -15.39
N LEU A 401 22.28 -0.93 -15.99
CA LEU A 401 22.17 -0.78 -17.43
C LEU A 401 23.58 -0.84 -18.01
N ARG A 402 23.85 -1.81 -18.90
CA ARG A 402 25.09 -1.83 -19.68
C ARG A 402 25.05 -0.66 -20.66
N ARG A 403 26.19 -0.01 -20.86
CA ARG A 403 26.38 0.97 -21.92
C ARG A 403 25.97 0.34 -23.26
N LEU A 404 25.01 0.93 -23.97
CA LEU A 404 24.57 0.50 -25.32
C LEU A 404 25.61 0.82 -26.42
N THR A 405 26.88 0.94 -26.05
CA THR A 405 27.96 1.29 -26.97
C THR A 405 29.09 0.28 -26.81
N GLU A 406 28.83 -0.93 -27.30
CA GLU A 406 29.79 -1.83 -27.94
C GLU A 406 29.07 -2.51 -29.11
#